data_AF-A0A3D1ZDS8-F1
#
_entry.id   AF-A0A3D1ZDS8-F1
#
_cell.length_a   1.000
_cell.length_b   1.000
_cell.length_c   1.000
_cell.angle_alpha   90.00
_cell.angle_beta   90.00
_cell.angle_gamma   90.00
#
_symmetry.space_group_name_H-M   'P 1'
#
loop_
_entity.id
_entity.type
_entity.pdbx_description
1 polymer ?
#
loop_
_entity_poly.entity_id
_entity_poly.type
_entity_poly.pdbx_seq_one_letter_code
_entity_poly.pdbx_strand_id
1 'polypeptide(L)'
;MTQQWDANKSRIIYHRFQPGESLNGALEDLAHSEGIREAIITSCIGSFTQLKLRNLCRRDENGPEFERHTIDTNLELVSAEGYVQPLPEGGIRVHIHVAAARPSG
;
A
#
# COMPACT_ATOMS: atom_id res chain seq x y z
N MET A 1 1.26 1.07 24.26
CA MET A 1 2.63 0.52 24.13
C MET A 1 3.04 0.71 22.69
N THR A 2 4.06 1.53 22.43
CA THR A 2 4.69 1.63 21.10
C THR A 2 5.58 0.41 20.91
N GLN A 3 5.17 -0.47 20.01
CA GLN A 3 5.96 -1.64 19.64
C GLN A 3 7.20 -1.14 18.89
N GLN A 4 8.38 -1.39 19.43
CA GLN A 4 9.64 -0.98 18.83
C GLN A 4 10.07 -2.07 17.86
N TRP A 5 10.00 -1.77 16.56
CA TRP A 5 10.38 -2.68 15.50
C TRP A 5 11.87 -2.51 15.20
N ASP A 6 12.68 -3.52 15.50
CA ASP A 6 14.06 -3.58 15.03
C ASP A 6 14.04 -3.95 13.53
N ALA A 7 14.04 -2.93 12.67
CA ALA A 7 14.16 -3.12 11.24
C ALA A 7 15.61 -3.55 10.92
N ASN A 8 15.87 -4.85 10.98
CA ASN A 8 17.12 -5.43 10.52
C ASN A 8 17.22 -5.20 8.99
N LYS A 9 17.96 -4.17 8.57
CA LYS A 9 18.09 -3.74 7.17
C LYS A 9 18.93 -4.75 6.37
N SER A 10 18.40 -5.94 6.08
CA SER A 10 19.18 -6.97 5.40
C SER A 10 19.07 -6.92 3.87
N ARG A 11 18.01 -6.33 3.28
CA ARG A 11 17.83 -6.32 1.81
C ARG A 11 16.93 -5.18 1.32
N ILE A 12 17.32 -4.53 0.21
CA ILE A 12 16.47 -3.62 -0.58
C ILE A 12 16.00 -4.38 -1.82
N ILE A 13 14.72 -4.29 -2.15
CA ILE A 13 14.11 -4.93 -3.31
C ILE A 13 13.56 -3.86 -4.24
N TYR A 14 13.90 -3.97 -5.52
CA TYR A 14 13.31 -3.19 -6.59
C TYR A 14 12.42 -4.12 -7.40
N HIS A 15 11.19 -3.70 -7.67
CA HIS A 15 10.22 -4.48 -8.42
C HIS A 15 9.46 -3.58 -9.41
N ARG A 16 9.25 -4.09 -10.63
CA ARG A 16 8.46 -3.42 -11.67
C ARG A 16 7.18 -4.20 -11.92
N PHE A 17 6.07 -3.59 -11.54
CA PHE A 17 4.73 -4.11 -11.78
C PHE A 17 4.37 -4.08 -13.27
N GLN A 18 3.50 -5.00 -13.67
CA GLN A 18 2.97 -5.13 -15.02
C GLN A 18 1.68 -4.32 -15.19
N PRO A 19 1.39 -3.87 -16.42
CA PRO A 19 0.13 -3.20 -16.72
C PRO A 19 -1.09 -4.07 -16.34
N GLY A 20 -2.06 -3.46 -15.67
CA GLY A 20 -3.31 -4.11 -15.26
C GLY A 20 -3.26 -4.77 -13.88
N GLU A 21 -2.10 -4.83 -13.23
CA GLU A 21 -1.99 -5.32 -11.86
C GLU A 21 -2.58 -4.32 -10.85
N SER A 22 -3.17 -4.85 -9.78
CA SER A 22 -3.49 -4.05 -8.59
C SER A 22 -2.23 -3.87 -7.75
N LEU A 23 -1.85 -2.63 -7.45
CA LEU A 23 -0.65 -2.36 -6.64
C LEU A 23 -0.66 -3.10 -5.30
N ASN A 24 -1.79 -3.10 -4.57
CA ASN A 24 -1.88 -3.83 -3.30
C ASN A 24 -1.71 -5.34 -3.49
N GLY A 25 -2.44 -5.92 -4.44
CA GLY A 25 -2.37 -7.37 -4.69
C GLY A 25 -0.97 -7.81 -5.13
N ALA A 26 -0.36 -7.06 -6.04
CA ALA A 26 0.98 -7.37 -6.53
C ALA A 26 2.06 -7.18 -5.45
N LEU A 27 1.89 -6.24 -4.52
CA LEU A 27 2.75 -6.12 -3.35
C LEU A 27 2.61 -7.32 -2.39
N GLU A 28 1.38 -7.81 -2.18
CA GLU A 28 1.13 -9.02 -1.39
C GLU A 28 1.78 -10.25 -2.06
N ASP A 29 1.60 -10.42 -3.36
CA ASP A 29 2.21 -11.50 -4.14
C ASP A 29 3.74 -11.44 -4.11
N LEU A 30 4.31 -10.24 -4.28
CA LEU A 30 5.76 -10.03 -4.16
C LEU A 30 6.25 -10.43 -2.77
N ALA A 31 5.59 -9.97 -1.71
CA ALA A 31 5.96 -10.30 -0.34
C ALA A 31 5.91 -11.81 -0.09
N HIS A 32 4.88 -12.50 -0.59
CA HIS A 32 4.81 -13.96 -0.52
C HIS A 32 5.95 -14.65 -1.28
N SER A 33 6.24 -14.22 -2.52
CA SER A 33 7.28 -14.83 -3.35
C SER A 33 8.69 -14.70 -2.76
N GLU A 34 8.95 -13.61 -2.04
CA GLU A 34 10.24 -13.30 -1.42
C GLU A 34 10.32 -13.75 0.05
N GLY A 35 9.25 -14.36 0.59
CA GLY A 35 9.18 -14.79 1.99
C GLY A 35 9.17 -13.63 3.00
N ILE A 36 8.72 -12.44 2.58
CA ILE A 36 8.68 -11.23 3.39
C ILE A 36 7.49 -11.28 4.33
N ARG A 37 7.77 -11.19 5.63
CA ARG A 37 6.76 -11.08 6.69
C ARG A 37 6.56 -9.65 7.17
N GLU A 38 7.63 -8.87 7.15
CA GLU A 38 7.70 -7.50 7.63
C GLU A 38 8.58 -6.69 6.68
N ALA A 39 8.05 -5.58 6.19
CA ALA A 39 8.81 -4.66 5.35
C ALA A 39 8.20 -3.26 5.38
N ILE A 40 9.01 -2.26 5.07
CA ILE A 40 8.56 -0.91 4.75
C ILE A 40 8.59 -0.72 3.24
N ILE A 41 7.54 -0.11 2.70
CA ILE A 41 7.49 0.36 1.32
C ILE A 41 7.90 1.82 1.37
N THR A 42 9.11 2.11 0.91
CA THR A 42 9.72 3.44 1.02
C THR A 42 9.40 4.34 -0.17
N SER A 43 9.12 3.75 -1.34
CA SER A 43 8.81 4.49 -2.55
C SER A 43 8.18 3.57 -3.59
N CYS A 44 7.16 4.08 -4.28
CA CYS A 44 6.67 3.53 -5.53
C CYS A 44 6.11 4.69 -6.37
N ILE A 45 6.47 4.68 -7.65
CA ILE A 45 6.08 5.66 -8.67
C ILE A 45 5.54 4.91 -9.88
N GLY A 46 4.71 5.57 -10.69
CA GLY A 46 4.13 4.97 -11.89
C GLY A 46 2.82 5.63 -12.27
N SER A 47 1.86 4.84 -12.75
CA SER A 47 0.54 5.36 -13.10
C SER A 47 -0.56 4.35 -12.78
N PHE A 48 -1.76 4.87 -12.57
CA PHE A 48 -2.99 4.10 -12.41
C PHE A 48 -3.97 4.43 -13.52
N THR A 49 -4.77 3.45 -13.94
CA THR A 49 -5.98 3.66 -14.76
C THR A 49 -7.25 3.77 -13.91
N GLN A 50 -7.18 3.31 -12.66
CA GLN A 50 -8.25 3.38 -11.67
C GLN A 50 -7.63 3.48 -10.27
N LEU A 51 -8.13 4.40 -9.45
CA LEU A 51 -7.74 4.52 -8.05
C LEU A 51 -8.96 4.41 -7.13
N LYS A 52 -8.93 3.46 -6.20
CA LYS A 52 -9.95 3.27 -5.15
C LYS A 52 -9.40 3.76 -3.82
N LEU A 53 -9.90 4.88 -3.33
CA LEU A 53 -9.49 5.47 -2.05
C LEU A 53 -10.47 5.10 -0.95
N ARG A 54 -9.94 4.93 0.26
CA ARG A 54 -10.71 4.74 1.49
C ARG A 54 -10.17 5.67 2.57
N ASN A 55 -10.86 6.77 2.81
CA ASN A 55 -10.46 7.79 3.78
C ASN A 55 -11.18 7.53 5.10
N LEU A 56 -10.44 7.54 6.21
CA LEU A 56 -11.03 7.49 7.55
C LEU A 56 -11.56 8.88 7.89
N CYS A 57 -12.87 9.03 8.02
CA CYS A 57 -13.50 10.33 8.27
C CYS A 57 -13.82 10.53 9.76
N ARG A 58 -14.17 9.44 10.44
CA ARG A 58 -14.56 9.46 11.86
C ARG A 58 -14.21 8.14 12.53
N ARG A 59 -13.95 8.19 13.83
CA ARG A 59 -13.85 7.01 14.70
C ARG A 59 -14.62 7.29 15.99
N ASP A 60 -15.67 6.51 16.23
CA ASP A 60 -16.43 6.58 17.47
C ASP A 60 -16.65 5.19 18.08
N GLU A 61 -17.55 5.11 19.05
CA GLU A 61 -17.88 3.88 19.79
C GLU A 61 -18.40 2.74 18.90
N ASN A 62 -18.92 3.04 17.70
CA ASN A 62 -19.35 2.04 16.72
C ASN A 62 -18.23 1.60 15.77
N GLY A 63 -17.04 2.21 15.89
CA GLY A 63 -15.86 1.89 15.09
C GLY A 63 -15.48 2.96 14.07
N PRO A 64 -14.59 2.62 13.12
CA PRO A 64 -14.14 3.55 12.09
C PRO A 64 -15.16 3.69 10.94
N GLU A 65 -15.50 4.93 10.60
CA GLU A 65 -16.31 5.29 9.45
C GLU A 65 -15.41 5.70 8.28
N PHE A 66 -15.67 5.14 7.10
CA PHE A 66 -14.85 5.38 5.91
C PHE A 66 -15.64 5.91 4.73
N GLU A 67 -15.15 7.00 4.15
CA GLU A 67 -15.57 7.47 2.83
C GLU A 67 -14.78 6.75 1.74
N ARG A 68 -15.47 6.37 0.66
CA ARG A 68 -14.90 5.62 -0.45
C ARG A 68 -15.06 6.39 -1.73
N HIS A 69 -13.98 6.51 -2.49
CA HIS A 69 -13.99 7.14 -3.81
C HIS A 69 -13.39 6.19 -4.82
N THR A 70 -13.97 6.17 -6.02
CA THR A 70 -13.35 5.54 -7.18
C THR A 70 -13.11 6.63 -8.22
N ILE A 71 -11.88 6.69 -8.71
CA ILE A 71 -11.45 7.62 -9.75
C ILE A 71 -11.05 6.79 -10.95
N ASP A 72 -11.89 6.80 -11.99
CA ASP A 72 -11.73 6.02 -13.22
C ASP A 72 -11.11 6.87 -14.33
N THR A 73 -9.83 7.20 -14.16
CA THR A 73 -9.06 7.96 -15.15
C THR A 73 -7.57 7.67 -14.98
N ASN A 74 -6.78 8.03 -15.99
CA ASN A 74 -5.33 7.96 -15.88
C ASN A 74 -4.84 8.96 -14.82
N LEU A 75 -4.06 8.45 -13.87
CA LEU A 75 -3.44 9.22 -12.80
C LEU A 75 -1.95 8.89 -12.74
N GLU A 76 -1.14 9.89 -12.47
CA GLU A 76 0.27 9.69 -12.14
C GLU A 76 0.36 9.33 -10.65
N LEU A 77 0.98 8.19 -10.34
CA LEU A 77 1.37 7.83 -8.97
C LEU A 77 2.66 8.58 -8.64
N VAL A 78 2.52 9.65 -7.86
CA VAL A 78 3.62 10.53 -7.46
C VAL A 78 4.42 9.92 -6.31
N SER A 79 3.72 9.33 -5.33
CA SER A 79 4.34 8.56 -4.26
C SER A 79 3.39 7.50 -3.70
N ALA A 80 3.97 6.40 -3.26
CA ALA A 80 3.31 5.38 -2.47
C ALA A 80 4.26 4.93 -1.35
N GLU A 81 3.73 4.94 -0.13
CA GLU A 81 4.46 4.60 1.09
C GLU A 81 3.57 3.71 1.97
N GLY A 82 4.18 2.80 2.70
CA GLY A 82 3.41 1.84 3.48
C GLY A 82 4.26 0.77 4.13
N TYR A 83 3.61 -0.34 4.47
CA TYR A 83 4.27 -1.47 5.10
C TYR A 83 3.60 -2.80 4.75
N VAL A 84 4.39 -3.87 4.93
CA VAL A 84 3.94 -5.24 5.07
C VAL A 84 4.07 -5.61 6.54
N GLN A 85 3.03 -6.17 7.14
CA GLN A 85 3.06 -6.66 8.52
C GLN A 85 2.41 -8.04 8.63
N PRO A 86 2.85 -8.89 9.58
CA PRO A 86 2.20 -10.15 9.85
C PRO A 86 0.84 -9.93 10.51
N LEU A 87 -0.10 -10.82 10.21
CA LEU A 87 -1.38 -10.90 10.90
C LEU A 87 -1.33 -11.98 12.00
N PRO A 88 -2.10 -11.83 13.09
CA PRO A 88 -2.15 -12.81 14.19
C PRO A 88 -2.44 -14.24 13.73
N GLU A 89 -3.25 -14.40 12.70
CA GLU A 89 -3.65 -15.66 12.08
C GLU A 89 -2.58 -16.27 11.13
N GLY A 90 -1.41 -15.64 11.00
CA GLY A 90 -0.29 -16.15 10.22
C GLY A 90 -0.18 -15.63 8.77
N GLY A 91 -1.14 -14.82 8.32
CA GLY A 91 -1.08 -14.11 7.04
C GLY A 91 -0.21 -12.85 7.09
N ILE A 92 -0.25 -12.06 6.02
CA ILE A 92 0.34 -10.72 5.95
C ILE A 92 -0.73 -9.69 5.56
N ARG A 93 -0.47 -8.42 5.85
CA ARG A 93 -1.25 -7.29 5.36
C ARG A 93 -0.33 -6.28 4.71
N VAL A 94 -0.67 -5.89 3.48
CA VAL A 94 -0.13 -4.68 2.85
C VAL A 94 -1.04 -3.50 3.17
N HIS A 95 -0.46 -2.44 3.71
CA HIS A 95 -1.15 -1.16 3.91
C HIS A 95 -0.32 -0.06 3.27
N ILE A 96 -0.90 0.63 2.29
CA ILE A 96 -0.24 1.72 1.57
C ILE A 96 -1.11 2.97 1.56
N HIS A 97 -0.45 4.13 1.61
CA HIS A 97 -1.01 5.42 1.26
C HIS A 97 -0.38 5.88 -0.05
N VAL A 98 -1.14 6.59 -0.86
CA VAL A 98 -0.69 7.06 -2.16
C VAL A 98 -0.99 8.55 -2.33
N ALA A 99 -0.09 9.26 -2.99
CA ALA A 99 -0.35 10.55 -3.60
C ALA A 99 -0.41 10.35 -5.12
N ALA A 100 -1.52 10.76 -5.72
CA ALA A 100 -1.73 10.66 -7.15
C ALA A 100 -2.17 12.00 -7.73
N ALA A 101 -1.69 12.31 -8.92
CA ALA A 101 -1.99 13.55 -9.64
C ALA A 101 -2.76 13.23 -10.92
N ARG A 102 -3.60 14.19 -11.35
CA ARG A 102 -4.15 14.13 -12.71
C ARG A 102 -3.05 14.49 -13.70
N PRO A 103 -3.20 14.16 -15.00
CA PRO A 103 -2.22 14.56 -16.00
C PRO A 103 -1.98 16.08 -16.09
N SER A 104 -2.91 16.89 -15.57
CA SER A 104 -2.80 18.34 -15.49
C SER A 104 -1.91 18.88 -14.37
N GLY A 105 -1.44 18.04 -13.45
CA GLY A 105 -0.87 18.45 -12.16
C GLY A 105 -1.96 18.55 -11.11
#